data_AF-X1QPG2-F1
#
_entry.id   AF-X1QPG2-F1
#
_cell.length_a   1.000
_cell.length_b   1.000
_cell.length_c   1.000
_cell.angle_alpha   90.00
_cell.angle_beta   90.00
_cell.angle_gamma   90.00
#
_symmetry.space_group_name_H-M   'P 1'
#
loop_
_entity.id
_entity.type
_entity.pdbx_description
1 polymer ?
#
loop_
_entity_poly.entity_id
_entity_poly.type
_entity_poly.pdbx_seq_one_letter_code
_entity_poly.pdbx_strand_id
1 'polypeptide(L)'
;ELDSHSQTLIAQAEDTLKSMDGLLYRCHFREAIRAAMSLAQEANRYLDKKSPWKTIEQDRQASATALYVAILVLSCLKTALYPFLPFSSQKLHQLLGFKGEVADDGWQLHFPSPGQELPSPTPLFSKLDEKLVEEETGRLGQVRG
;
A
#
# COMPACT_ATOMS: atom_id res chain seq x y z
N GLU A 1 17.40 -14.36 7.56
CA GLU A 1 16.80 -15.10 6.43
C GLU A 1 15.30 -14.83 6.38
N LEU A 2 14.69 -14.87 5.20
CA LEU A 2 13.25 -14.69 5.04
C LEU A 2 12.54 -16.01 5.32
N ASP A 3 11.62 -16.02 6.28
CA ASP A 3 10.77 -17.19 6.51
C ASP A 3 9.77 -17.42 5.37
N SER A 4 9.12 -18.59 5.38
CA SER A 4 8.16 -18.99 4.35
C SER A 4 6.97 -18.03 4.22
N HIS A 5 6.52 -17.42 5.32
CA HIS A 5 5.38 -16.49 5.30
C HIS A 5 5.78 -15.17 4.62
N SER A 6 6.99 -14.70 4.90
CA SER A 6 7.60 -13.52 4.29
C SER A 6 7.78 -13.71 2.79
N GLN A 7 8.30 -14.88 2.38
CA GLN A 7 8.43 -15.22 0.97
C GLN A 7 7.08 -15.31 0.26
N THR A 8 6.06 -15.89 0.92
CA THR A 8 4.71 -16.00 0.37
C THR A 8 4.11 -14.61 0.10
N LEU A 9 4.24 -13.70 1.06
CA LEU A 9 3.70 -12.35 0.94
C LEU A 9 4.39 -11.55 -0.18
N ILE A 10 5.71 -11.71 -0.34
CA ILE A 10 6.46 -11.09 -1.45
C ILE A 10 5.96 -11.62 -2.80
N ALA A 11 5.81 -12.95 -2.94
CA ALA A 11 5.28 -13.55 -4.15
C ALA A 11 3.86 -13.07 -4.47
N GLN A 12 3.00 -12.94 -3.45
CA GLN A 12 1.65 -12.39 -3.61
C GLN A 12 1.67 -10.94 -4.10
N ALA A 13 2.62 -10.12 -3.67
CA ALA A 13 2.78 -8.75 -4.15
C ALA A 13 3.13 -8.72 -5.66
N GLU A 14 4.09 -9.54 -6.08
CA GLU A 14 4.45 -9.68 -7.49
C GLU A 14 3.26 -10.14 -8.35
N ASP A 15 2.56 -11.17 -7.90
CA ASP A 15 1.42 -11.74 -8.62
C ASP A 15 0.23 -10.78 -8.67
N THR A 16 0.06 -9.93 -7.65
CA THR A 16 -0.94 -8.87 -7.64
C THR A 16 -0.68 -7.85 -8.75
N LEU A 17 0.55 -7.35 -8.90
CA LEU A 17 0.89 -6.42 -9.98
C LEU A 17 0.69 -7.06 -11.36
N LYS A 18 1.15 -8.31 -11.56
CA LYS A 18 0.97 -9.04 -12.81
C LYS A 18 -0.50 -9.25 -13.15
N SER A 19 -1.31 -9.64 -12.18
CA SER A 19 -2.74 -9.87 -12.37
C SER A 19 -3.49 -8.57 -12.69
N MET A 20 -3.12 -7.49 -11.99
CA MET A 20 -3.73 -6.18 -12.20
C MET A 20 -3.42 -5.61 -13.58
N ASP A 21 -2.23 -5.82 -14.14
CA ASP A 21 -1.90 -5.42 -15.51
C ASP A 21 -2.93 -5.97 -16.51
N GLY A 22 -3.19 -7.28 -16.47
CA GLY A 22 -4.18 -7.93 -17.33
C GLY A 22 -5.62 -7.48 -17.08
N LEU A 23 -5.99 -7.19 -15.83
CA LEU A 23 -7.31 -6.66 -15.48
C LEU A 23 -7.50 -5.24 -16.00
N LEU A 24 -6.51 -4.37 -15.83
CA LEU A 24 -6.53 -2.99 -16.30
C LEU A 24 -6.59 -2.92 -17.83
N TYR A 25 -5.82 -3.76 -18.53
CA TYR A 25 -5.84 -3.85 -19.98
C TYR A 25 -7.23 -4.19 -20.54
N ARG A 26 -8.01 -5.00 -19.81
CA ARG A 26 -9.38 -5.39 -20.16
C ARG A 26 -10.46 -4.51 -19.53
N CYS A 27 -10.07 -3.37 -18.93
CA CYS A 27 -10.97 -2.45 -18.24
C CYS A 27 -11.75 -3.06 -17.05
N HIS A 28 -11.24 -4.12 -16.42
CA HIS A 28 -11.79 -4.73 -15.22
C HIS A 28 -11.31 -4.00 -13.95
N PHE A 29 -11.62 -2.70 -13.86
CA PHE A 29 -11.13 -1.79 -12.83
C PHE A 29 -11.52 -2.20 -11.41
N ARG A 30 -12.75 -2.70 -11.23
CA ARG A 30 -13.28 -3.10 -9.92
C ARG A 30 -12.56 -4.33 -9.38
N GLU A 31 -12.26 -5.29 -10.24
CA GLU A 31 -11.49 -6.49 -9.91
C GLU A 31 -10.03 -6.11 -9.62
N ALA A 32 -9.45 -5.20 -10.40
CA ALA A 32 -8.08 -4.72 -10.20
C ALA A 32 -7.89 -4.03 -8.84
N ILE A 33 -8.76 -3.07 -8.47
CA ILE A 33 -8.65 -2.40 -7.17
C ILE A 33 -8.92 -3.37 -6.01
N ARG A 34 -9.80 -4.36 -6.19
CA ARG A 34 -10.01 -5.41 -5.18
C ARG A 34 -8.76 -6.23 -4.94
N ALA A 35 -8.01 -6.58 -5.99
CA ALA A 35 -6.75 -7.31 -5.86
C ALA A 35 -5.73 -6.53 -5.02
N ALA A 36 -5.55 -5.23 -5.30
CA ALA A 36 -4.70 -4.36 -4.50
C ALA A 36 -5.15 -4.27 -3.02
N MET A 37 -6.46 -4.12 -2.79
CA MET A 37 -7.02 -4.06 -1.43
C MET A 37 -6.85 -5.40 -0.68
N SER A 38 -6.98 -6.54 -1.36
CA SER A 38 -6.71 -7.85 -0.78
C SER A 38 -5.25 -8.02 -0.36
N LEU A 39 -4.31 -7.54 -1.17
CA LEU A 39 -2.88 -7.52 -0.81
C LEU A 39 -2.62 -6.65 0.42
N ALA A 40 -3.23 -5.46 0.51
CA ALA A 40 -3.11 -4.59 1.69
C ALA A 40 -3.65 -5.27 2.96
N GLN A 41 -4.76 -6.01 2.86
CA GLN A 41 -5.29 -6.79 3.98
C GLN A 41 -4.36 -7.92 4.40
N GLU A 42 -3.70 -8.61 3.46
CA GLU A 42 -2.72 -9.65 3.79
C GLU A 42 -1.46 -9.06 4.45
N ALA A 43 -1.00 -7.90 3.98
CA ALA A 43 0.10 -7.19 4.63
C ALA A 43 -0.20 -6.83 6.10
N ASN A 44 -1.43 -6.40 6.39
CA ASN A 44 -1.88 -6.16 7.76
C ASN A 44 -1.89 -7.45 8.59
N ARG A 45 -2.45 -8.56 8.05
CA ARG A 45 -2.43 -9.87 8.73
C ARG A 45 -1.01 -10.36 9.03
N TYR A 46 -0.09 -10.16 8.09
CA TYR A 46 1.32 -10.48 8.27
C TYR A 46 1.94 -9.67 9.41
N LEU A 47 1.73 -8.35 9.42
CA LEU A 47 2.23 -7.47 10.47
C LEU A 47 1.65 -7.81 11.84
N ASP A 48 0.35 -8.12 11.92
CA ASP A 48 -0.30 -8.55 13.17
C ASP A 48 0.31 -9.85 13.69
N LYS A 49 0.49 -10.85 12.80
CA LYS A 49 1.09 -12.14 13.16
C LYS A 49 2.54 -12.00 13.61
N LYS A 50 3.32 -11.13 12.94
CA LYS A 50 4.71 -10.87 13.29
C LYS A 50 4.85 -9.95 14.50
N SER A 51 3.87 -9.09 14.76
CA SER A 51 3.84 -8.12 15.86
C SER A 51 5.22 -7.46 16.11
N PRO A 52 5.86 -6.82 15.11
CA PRO A 52 7.23 -6.31 15.23
C PRO A 52 7.40 -5.29 16.37
N TRP A 53 6.34 -4.56 16.74
CA TRP A 53 6.33 -3.65 17.89
C TRP A 53 6.48 -4.36 19.25
N LYS A 54 6.17 -5.66 19.33
CA LYS A 54 6.41 -6.49 20.52
C LYS A 54 7.72 -7.27 20.39
N THR A 55 7.97 -7.84 19.22
CA THR A 55 9.13 -8.72 18.99
C THR A 55 10.46 -7.96 19.04
N ILE A 56 10.47 -6.63 18.87
CA ILE A 56 11.70 -5.84 18.87
C ILE A 56 12.50 -5.94 20.18
N GLU A 57 11.82 -6.18 21.31
CA GLU A 57 12.46 -6.37 22.62
C GLU A 57 13.17 -7.72 22.75
N GLN A 58 12.76 -8.71 21.95
CA GLN A 58 13.22 -10.10 22.04
C GLN A 58 14.18 -10.45 20.90
N ASP A 59 13.78 -10.10 19.68
CA ASP A 59 14.51 -10.35 18.45
C ASP A 59 14.37 -9.15 17.51
N ARG A 60 15.39 -8.30 17.55
CA ARG A 60 15.49 -7.12 16.71
C ARG A 60 15.63 -7.47 15.23
N GLN A 61 16.28 -8.60 14.90
CA GLN A 61 16.50 -9.02 13.52
C GLN A 61 15.21 -9.53 12.88
N ALA A 62 14.43 -10.32 13.61
CA ALA A 62 13.10 -10.75 13.16
C ALA A 62 12.17 -9.56 12.94
N SER A 63 12.20 -8.58 13.84
CA SER A 63 11.39 -7.36 13.74
C SER A 63 11.80 -6.50 12.53
N ALA A 64 13.11 -6.32 12.31
CA ALA A 64 13.63 -5.64 11.14
C ALA A 64 13.23 -6.34 9.83
N THR A 65 13.27 -7.67 9.82
CA THR A 65 12.84 -8.48 8.66
C THR A 65 11.36 -8.29 8.37
N ALA A 66 10.50 -8.33 9.39
CA ALA A 66 9.07 -8.12 9.22
C ALA A 66 8.73 -6.73 8.68
N LEU A 67 9.40 -5.68 9.19
CA LEU A 67 9.23 -4.32 8.69
C LEU A 67 9.73 -4.17 7.26
N TYR A 68 10.86 -4.79 6.92
CA TYR A 68 11.39 -4.78 5.56
C TYR A 68 10.41 -5.40 4.57
N VAL A 69 9.83 -6.55 4.90
CA VAL A 69 8.81 -7.22 4.07
C VAL A 69 7.55 -6.35 3.94
N ALA A 70 7.10 -5.71 5.02
CA ALA A 70 5.94 -4.83 4.94
C ALA A 70 6.20 -3.61 4.05
N ILE A 71 7.37 -2.99 4.15
CA ILE A 71 7.81 -1.88 3.29
C ILE A 71 7.86 -2.30 1.83
N LEU A 72 8.34 -3.51 1.55
CA LEU A 72 8.36 -4.08 0.20
C LEU A 72 6.94 -4.15 -0.39
N VAL A 73 5.98 -4.67 0.38
CA VAL A 73 4.58 -4.74 -0.05
C VAL A 73 3.97 -3.35 -0.19
N LEU A 74 4.32 -2.39 0.68
CA LEU A 74 3.88 -1.00 0.52
C LEU A 74 4.40 -0.38 -0.79
N SER A 75 5.61 -0.70 -1.21
CA SER A 75 6.12 -0.27 -2.52
C SER A 75 5.32 -0.87 -3.69
N CYS A 76 4.91 -2.13 -3.58
CA CYS A 76 3.97 -2.74 -4.52
C CYS A 76 2.63 -1.99 -4.56
N LEU A 77 2.05 -1.72 -3.38
CA LEU A 77 0.75 -1.07 -3.25
C LEU A 77 0.76 0.37 -3.78
N LYS A 78 1.85 1.11 -3.56
CA LYS A 78 2.10 2.43 -4.17
C LYS A 78 1.87 2.39 -5.68
N THR A 79 2.54 1.46 -6.38
CA THR A 79 2.43 1.30 -7.83
C THR A 79 1.04 0.78 -8.24
N ALA A 80 0.55 -0.27 -7.58
CA ALA A 80 -0.72 -0.91 -7.89
C ALA A 80 -1.93 0.03 -7.75
N LEU A 81 -1.93 0.90 -6.74
CA LEU A 81 -3.02 1.83 -6.47
C LEU A 81 -2.91 3.14 -7.26
N TYR A 82 -1.78 3.41 -7.93
CA TYR A 82 -1.56 4.67 -8.63
C TYR A 82 -2.64 5.03 -9.67
N PRO A 83 -3.17 4.09 -10.48
CA PRO A 83 -4.27 4.38 -11.41
C PRO A 83 -5.59 4.80 -10.75
N PHE A 84 -5.75 4.54 -9.45
CA PHE A 84 -6.99 4.79 -8.69
C PHE A 84 -6.83 5.94 -7.69
N LEU A 85 -5.65 6.05 -7.07
CA LEU A 85 -5.33 6.95 -5.96
C LEU A 85 -3.99 7.67 -6.21
N PRO A 86 -3.84 8.43 -7.30
CA PRO A 86 -2.54 8.97 -7.73
C PRO A 86 -1.86 9.82 -6.65
N PHE A 87 -2.64 10.64 -5.93
CA PHE A 87 -2.10 11.52 -4.88
C PHE A 87 -1.64 10.74 -3.64
N SER A 88 -2.42 9.76 -3.18
CA SER A 88 -2.06 8.94 -2.02
C SER A 88 -0.88 8.02 -2.35
N SER A 89 -0.84 7.47 -3.56
CA SER A 89 0.30 6.70 -4.07
C SER A 89 1.56 7.57 -4.14
N GLN A 90 1.48 8.81 -4.64
CA GLN A 90 2.62 9.73 -4.66
C GLN A 90 3.09 10.10 -3.25
N LYS A 91 2.17 10.32 -2.31
CA LYS A 91 2.52 10.56 -0.90
C LYS A 91 3.22 9.35 -0.29
N LEU A 92 2.74 8.13 -0.56
CA LEU A 92 3.39 6.90 -0.11
C LEU A 92 4.78 6.73 -0.73
N HIS A 93 4.96 7.03 -2.01
CA HIS A 93 6.26 7.02 -2.69
C HIS A 93 7.30 7.87 -1.93
N GLN A 94 6.92 9.09 -1.56
CA GLN A 94 7.78 9.99 -0.79
C GLN A 94 8.03 9.47 0.63
N LEU A 95 7.02 8.92 1.31
CA LEU A 95 7.18 8.31 2.64
C LEU A 95 8.07 7.06 2.63
N LEU A 96 8.19 6.38 1.48
CA LEU A 96 9.15 5.30 1.27
C LEU A 96 10.56 5.82 0.97
N GLY A 97 10.77 7.14 0.93
CA GLY A 97 12.08 7.76 0.67
C GLY A 97 12.45 7.83 -0.81
N PHE A 98 11.53 7.51 -1.72
CA PHE A 98 11.77 7.65 -3.15
C PHE A 98 11.64 9.11 -3.60
N LYS A 99 12.36 9.45 -4.68
CA LYS A 99 12.38 10.78 -5.29
C LYS A 99 11.72 10.71 -6.67
N GLY A 100 11.13 11.81 -7.11
CA GLY A 100 10.45 11.87 -8.40
C GLY A 100 8.98 11.49 -8.29
N GLU A 101 8.41 11.03 -9.41
CA GLU A 101 7.01 10.63 -9.49
C GLU A 101 6.85 9.12 -9.58
N VAL A 102 5.75 8.60 -9.03
CA VAL A 102 5.41 7.17 -9.16
C VAL A 102 5.33 6.72 -10.62
N ALA A 103 4.95 7.61 -11.54
CA ALA A 103 4.88 7.32 -12.96
C ALA A 103 6.26 6.97 -13.57
N ASP A 104 7.34 7.54 -13.02
CA ASP A 104 8.71 7.31 -13.50
C ASP A 104 9.20 5.89 -13.20
N ASP A 105 8.66 5.26 -12.15
CA ASP A 105 9.04 3.92 -11.71
C ASP A 105 8.51 2.82 -12.64
N GLY A 106 7.43 3.09 -13.37
CA GLY A 106 6.73 2.11 -14.21
C GLY A 106 5.99 1.02 -13.41
N TRP A 107 5.46 0.02 -14.13
CA TRP A 107 4.66 -1.08 -13.56
C TRP A 107 5.54 -2.22 -13.02
N GLN A 108 6.35 -1.93 -12.01
CA GLN A 108 7.27 -2.90 -11.41
C GLN A 108 7.44 -2.68 -9.91
N LEU A 109 7.99 -3.69 -9.23
CA LEU A 109 8.39 -3.58 -7.83
C LEU A 109 9.69 -2.77 -7.73
N HIS A 110 9.67 -1.77 -6.85
CA HIS A 110 10.85 -1.00 -6.50
C HIS A 110 11.19 -1.24 -5.03
N PHE A 111 12.36 -1.78 -4.77
CA PHE A 111 12.78 -2.07 -3.40
C PHE A 111 13.57 -0.88 -2.85
N PRO A 112 13.21 -0.34 -1.67
CA PRO A 112 14.06 0.63 -1.02
C PRO A 112 15.38 -0.05 -0.61
N SER A 113 16.48 0.67 -0.81
CA SER A 113 17.81 0.15 -0.47
C SER A 113 17.96 0.04 1.05
N PRO A 114 18.65 -1.00 1.57
CA PRO A 114 18.97 -1.05 3.00
C PRO A 114 19.70 0.22 3.46
N GLY A 115 19.25 0.83 4.56
CA GLY A 115 19.79 2.09 5.06
C GLY A 115 19.18 3.35 4.43
N GLN A 116 18.24 3.22 3.51
CA GLN A 116 17.47 4.35 2.98
C GLN A 116 16.70 5.04 4.12
N GLU A 117 16.86 6.36 4.22
CA GLU A 117 16.13 7.17 5.19
C GLU A 117 14.66 7.24 4.79
N LEU A 118 13.79 6.93 5.76
CA LEU A 118 12.35 7.04 5.62
C LEU A 118 11.89 8.31 6.36
N PRO A 119 11.18 9.24 5.69
CA PRO A 119 10.57 10.37 6.37
C PRO A 119 9.62 9.92 7.48
N SER A 120 9.38 10.80 8.45
CA SER A 120 8.41 10.54 9.51
C SER A 120 7.03 10.20 8.93
N PRO A 121 6.42 9.08 9.34
CA PRO A 121 5.16 8.64 8.77
C PRO A 121 4.05 9.63 9.10
N THR A 122 3.26 9.99 8.09
CA THR A 122 2.03 10.76 8.26
C THR A 122 0.84 9.94 7.77
N PRO A 123 -0.36 10.09 8.36
CA PRO A 123 -1.54 9.42 7.85
C PRO A 123 -1.77 9.73 6.37
N LEU A 124 -1.99 8.69 5.56
CA LEU A 124 -2.32 8.83 4.14
C LEU A 124 -3.77 9.26 3.91
N PHE A 125 -4.67 8.84 4.80
CA PHE A 125 -6.10 9.10 4.71
C PHE A 125 -6.59 9.69 6.04
N SER A 126 -7.39 10.75 5.97
CA SER A 126 -8.19 11.23 7.10
C SER A 126 -9.49 10.44 7.17
N LYS A 127 -10.01 10.24 8.38
CA LYS A 127 -11.39 9.73 8.52
C LYS A 127 -12.35 10.73 7.90
N LEU A 128 -13.38 10.23 7.23
CA LEU A 128 -14.48 11.05 6.75
C LEU A 128 -15.32 11.47 7.96
N ASP A 129 -15.59 12.77 8.12
CA ASP A 129 -16.45 13.28 9.18
C ASP A 129 -17.92 13.04 8.79
N GLU A 130 -18.69 12.39 9.67
CA GLU A 130 -20.12 12.13 9.45
C GLU A 130 -20.91 13.42 9.18
N LYS A 131 -20.54 14.53 9.82
CA LYS A 131 -21.17 15.84 9.58
C LYS A 131 -20.92 16.34 8.17
N LEU A 132 -19.71 16.14 7.65
CA LEU A 132 -19.36 16.51 6.28
C LEU A 132 -20.14 15.67 5.26
N VAL A 133 -20.37 14.39 5.57
CA VAL A 133 -21.19 13.50 4.72
C VAL A 133 -22.64 14.00 4.65
N GLU A 134 -23.22 14.35 5.80
CA GLU A 134 -24.58 14.88 5.88
C GLU A 134 -24.72 16.21 5.13
N GLU A 135 -23.76 17.12 5.30
CA GLU A 135 -23.73 18.42 4.63
C GLU A 135 -23.67 18.27 3.10
N GLU A 136 -22.73 17.46 2.58
CA GLU A 136 -22.59 17.22 1.14
C GLU A 136 -23.80 16.47 0.55
N THR A 137 -24.39 15.53 1.31
CA THR A 137 -25.63 14.85 0.90
C THR A 137 -26.80 15.84 0.80
N GLY A 138 -26.89 16.79 1.73
CA GLY A 138 -27.88 17.88 1.71
C GLY A 138 -27.71 18.78 0.49
N ARG A 139 -26.47 19.14 0.14
CA ARG A 139 -26.16 19.94 -1.06
C ARG A 139 -26.55 19.22 -2.36
N LEU A 140 -26.25 17.93 -2.48
CA LEU A 140 -26.61 17.12 -3.66
C LEU A 140 -28.12 16.88 -3.79
N GLY A 141 -28.82 16.71 -2.66
CA GLY A 141 -30.28 16.57 -2.62
C GLY A 141 -31.04 17.81 -3.09
N GLN A 142 -30.40 18.98 -3.07
CA GLN A 142 -30.98 20.25 -3.53
C GLN A 142 -30.79 20.53 -5.04
N VAL A 143 -29.94 19.79 -5.76
CA VAL A 143 -29.69 20.01 -7.22
C VAL A 143 -30.75 19.35 -8.11
N ARG A 144 -31.99 19.21 -7.63
CA ARG A 144 -33.16 18.86 -8.45
C ARG A 144 -34.13 20.04 -8.47
N GLY A 145 -33.89 20.95 -9.41
CA GLY A 145 -34.76 22.07 -9.79
C GLY A 145 -34.29 22.66 -11.10
#